data_AF-A0A1M5Q0S6-F1
#
_entry.id   AF-A0A1M5Q0S6-F1
#
_cell.length_a   1.000
_cell.length_b   1.000
_cell.length_c   1.000
_cell.angle_alpha   90.00
_cell.angle_beta   90.00
_cell.angle_gamma   90.00
#
_symmetry.space_group_name_H-M   'P 1'
#
loop_
_entity.id
_entity.type
_entity.pdbx_description
1 polymer ?
#
loop_
_entity_poly.entity_id
_entity_poly.type
_entity_poly.pdbx_seq_one_letter_code
_entity_poly.pdbx_strand_id
1 'polypeptide(L)'
;MAKEKDDDNLVKCIFNDVVFYVPSDVFSMVLLRAQRYSTKKYVRYKEGAELYSMSERKFTELANNADAVMHVDKIALVDLEQIEKYIRLNNS
;
A
#
# COMPACT_ATOMS: atom_id res chain seq x y z
N MET A 1 -25.38 17.05 34.44
CA MET A 1 -25.86 16.44 33.20
C MET A 1 -24.66 16.15 32.32
N ALA A 2 -24.30 14.87 32.18
CA ALA A 2 -23.23 14.47 31.27
C ALA A 2 -23.69 14.77 29.84
N LYS A 3 -22.90 15.55 29.09
CA LYS A 3 -23.13 15.72 27.65
C LYS A 3 -23.10 14.33 27.02
N GLU A 4 -24.21 13.93 26.40
CA GLU A 4 -24.24 12.85 25.42
C GLU A 4 -23.09 13.10 24.44
N LYS A 5 -22.13 12.19 24.42
CA LYS A 5 -21.04 12.22 23.45
C LYS A 5 -21.64 11.75 22.13
N ASP A 6 -21.98 12.74 21.31
CA ASP A 6 -22.17 12.71 19.86
C ASP A 6 -21.75 11.38 19.18
N ASP A 7 -22.70 10.43 19.11
CA ASP A 7 -22.54 9.12 18.47
C ASP A 7 -22.40 9.23 16.94
N ASP A 8 -22.68 10.40 16.37
CA ASP A 8 -22.62 10.69 14.93
C ASP A 8 -21.18 10.70 14.37
N ASN A 9 -20.17 10.57 15.23
CA ASN A 9 -18.76 10.64 14.83
C ASN A 9 -18.01 9.30 14.98
N LEU A 10 -18.70 8.16 15.10
CA LEU A 10 -18.08 6.83 15.21
C LEU A 10 -18.38 5.96 13.99
N VAL A 11 -17.35 5.28 13.47
CA VAL A 11 -17.42 4.25 12.44
C VAL A 11 -17.41 2.88 13.11
N LYS A 12 -18.42 2.06 12.82
CA LYS A 12 -18.49 0.66 13.26
C LYS A 12 -17.58 -0.20 12.38
N CYS A 13 -16.60 -0.86 12.99
CA CYS A 13 -15.67 -1.77 12.34
C CYS A 13 -15.91 -3.21 12.82
N ILE A 14 -15.67 -4.18 11.93
CA ILE A 14 -15.80 -5.61 12.22
C ILE A 14 -14.51 -6.30 11.77
N PHE A 15 -13.85 -7.03 12.66
CA PHE A 15 -12.65 -7.81 12.35
C PHE A 15 -12.65 -9.11 13.15
N ASN A 16 -12.58 -10.26 12.48
CA ASN A 16 -12.66 -11.59 13.11
C ASN A 16 -13.83 -11.71 14.11
N ASP A 17 -15.02 -11.30 13.68
CA ASP A 17 -16.26 -11.26 14.48
C ASP A 17 -16.24 -10.30 15.70
N VAL A 18 -15.15 -9.55 15.90
CA VAL A 18 -15.07 -8.51 16.93
C VAL A 18 -15.60 -7.20 16.37
N VAL A 19 -16.58 -6.62 17.06
CA VAL A 19 -17.13 -5.29 16.76
C VAL A 19 -16.42 -4.25 17.61
N PHE A 20 -15.92 -3.19 16.97
CA PHE A 20 -15.33 -2.04 17.65
C PHE A 20 -15.71 -0.75 16.92
N TYR A 21 -15.73 0.36 17.65
CA TYR A 21 -16.09 1.68 17.13
C TYR A 21 -14.85 2.57 17.07
N VAL A 22 -14.61 3.17 15.92
CA VAL A 22 -13.46 4.04 15.68
C VAL A 22 -13.97 5.44 15.36
N PRO A 23 -13.47 6.51 16.01
CA PRO A 23 -13.80 7.87 15.62
C PRO A 23 -13.58 8.11 14.13
N SER A 24 -14.50 8.82 13.47
CA SER A 24 -14.52 8.94 12.00
C SER A 24 -13.28 9.65 11.45
N ASP A 25 -12.70 10.57 12.21
CA ASP A 25 -11.45 11.25 11.91
C ASP A 25 -10.25 10.30 12.00
N VAL A 26 -10.21 9.45 13.04
CA VAL A 26 -9.20 8.40 13.20
C VAL A 26 -9.33 7.37 12.09
N PHE A 27 -10.55 6.92 11.79
CA PHE A 27 -10.81 5.98 10.70
C PHE A 27 -10.38 6.56 9.35
N SER A 28 -10.75 7.81 9.05
CA SER A 28 -10.36 8.50 7.82
C SER A 28 -8.84 8.64 7.70
N MET A 29 -8.18 8.99 8.81
CA MET A 29 -6.73 9.13 8.85
C MET A 29 -6.01 7.79 8.59
N VAL A 30 -6.52 6.69 9.15
CA VAL A 30 -5.99 5.34 8.92
C VAL A 30 -6.25 4.90 7.48
N LEU A 31 -7.46 5.10 6.95
CA LEU A 31 -7.84 4.72 5.59
C LEU A 31 -7.01 5.46 4.53
N LEU A 32 -6.85 6.78 4.66
CA LEU A 32 -6.05 7.60 3.75
C LEU A 32 -4.57 7.24 3.77
N ARG A 33 -4.05 6.77 4.92
CA ARG A 33 -2.68 6.23 5.01
C ARG A 33 -2.57 4.84 4.42
N ALA A 34 -3.55 3.97 4.66
CA ALA A 34 -3.59 2.61 4.13
C ALA A 34 -3.68 2.59 2.59
N GLN A 35 -4.38 3.55 1.97
CA GLN A 35 -4.41 3.70 0.51
C GLN A 35 -3.03 3.87 -0.13
N ARG A 36 -2.01 4.32 0.62
CA ARG A 36 -0.62 4.41 0.12
C ARG A 36 0.04 3.04 -0.06
N TYR A 37 -0.47 2.00 0.60
CA TYR A 37 -0.10 0.60 0.34
C TYR A 37 -1.08 0.05 -0.70
N SER A 38 -0.95 0.52 -1.94
CA SER A 38 -1.93 0.23 -2.98
C SER A 38 -1.92 -1.25 -3.38
N THR A 39 -3.10 -1.83 -3.63
CA THR A 39 -3.28 -3.18 -4.20
C THR A 39 -2.94 -3.25 -5.69
N LYS A 40 -2.22 -2.27 -6.24
CA LYS A 40 -1.86 -2.25 -7.66
C LYS A 40 -0.90 -3.39 -7.95
N LYS A 41 -1.20 -4.15 -9.00
CA LYS A 41 -0.29 -5.16 -9.54
C LYS A 41 0.93 -4.53 -10.23
N TYR A 42 0.72 -3.37 -10.86
CA TYR A 42 1.73 -2.68 -11.66
C TYR A 42 1.92 -1.24 -11.19
N VAL A 43 3.16 -0.81 -11.07
CA VAL A 43 3.52 0.56 -10.68
C VAL A 43 4.61 1.13 -11.59
N ARG A 44 4.71 2.46 -11.67
CA ARG A 44 5.89 3.11 -12.29
C ARG A 44 7.03 3.18 -11.28
N TYR A 45 8.25 3.42 -11.77
CA TYR A 45 9.45 3.45 -10.93
C TYR A 45 9.33 4.35 -9.70
N LYS A 46 8.88 5.59 -9.86
CA LYS A 46 8.70 6.51 -8.74
C LYS A 46 7.75 5.97 -7.66
N GLU A 47 6.61 5.44 -8.05
CA GLU A 47 5.62 4.89 -7.10
C GLU A 47 6.14 3.62 -6.42
N GLY A 48 6.78 2.72 -7.17
CA GLY A 48 7.39 1.53 -6.60
C GLY A 48 8.53 1.85 -5.64
N ALA A 49 9.33 2.87 -5.93
CA ALA A 49 10.38 3.35 -5.04
C ALA A 49 9.82 3.87 -3.72
N GLU A 50 8.71 4.62 -3.77
CA GLU A 50 7.98 5.09 -2.58
C GLU A 50 7.40 3.91 -1.77
N LEU A 51 6.77 2.92 -2.43
CA LEU A 51 6.20 1.73 -1.78
C LEU A 51 7.25 0.94 -0.99
N TYR A 52 8.45 0.77 -1.55
CA TYR A 52 9.53 0.02 -0.92
C TYR A 52 10.47 0.90 -0.08
N SER A 53 10.13 2.19 0.11
CA SER A 53 10.93 3.15 0.88
C SER A 53 12.41 3.18 0.44
N MET A 54 12.66 3.16 -0.87
CA MET A 54 14.01 3.20 -1.46
C MET A 54 14.13 4.26 -2.56
N SER A 55 15.36 4.56 -2.99
CA SER A 55 15.56 5.51 -4.09
C SER A 55 15.03 4.95 -5.42
N GLU A 56 14.57 5.83 -6.31
CA GLU A 56 14.07 5.42 -7.63
C GLU A 56 15.12 4.64 -8.42
N ARG A 57 16.39 5.06 -8.35
CA ARG A 57 17.50 4.31 -8.93
C ARG A 57 17.56 2.88 -8.40
N LYS A 58 17.47 2.69 -7.08
CA LYS A 58 17.62 1.36 -6.49
C LYS A 58 16.43 0.46 -6.79
N PHE A 59 15.23 1.03 -6.83
CA PHE A 59 14.03 0.32 -7.24
C PHE A 59 14.10 -0.09 -8.71
N THR A 60 14.57 0.78 -9.60
CA THR A 60 14.79 0.47 -11.01
C THR A 60 15.82 -0.66 -11.20
N GLU A 61 16.95 -0.63 -10.47
CA GLU A 61 17.93 -1.72 -10.47
C GLU A 61 17.28 -3.05 -10.02
N LEU A 62 16.51 -3.03 -8.93
CA LEU A 62 15.79 -4.20 -8.42
C LEU A 62 14.80 -4.75 -9.45
N ALA A 63 14.02 -3.88 -10.09
CA ALA A 63 13.01 -4.27 -11.08
C ALA A 63 13.62 -4.92 -12.32
N ASN A 64 14.75 -4.39 -12.80
CA ASN A 64 15.47 -5.01 -13.91
C ASN A 64 16.10 -6.35 -13.51
N ASN A 65 16.70 -6.45 -12.32
CA ASN A 65 17.28 -7.70 -11.84
C ASN A 65 16.22 -8.80 -11.62
N ALA A 66 15.00 -8.41 -11.26
CA ALA A 66 13.86 -9.31 -11.09
C ALA A 66 13.15 -9.66 -12.41
N ASP A 67 13.58 -9.11 -13.55
CA ASP A 67 12.88 -9.20 -14.85
C ASP A 67 11.39 -8.82 -14.74
N ALA A 68 11.11 -7.80 -13.93
CA ALA A 68 9.76 -7.38 -13.56
C ALA A 68 9.24 -6.18 -14.39
N VAL A 69 10.02 -5.70 -15.36
CA VAL A 69 9.70 -4.49 -16.14
C VAL A 69 9.00 -4.85 -17.45
N MET A 70 7.81 -4.30 -17.68
CA MET A 70 7.08 -4.38 -18.94
C MET A 70 6.85 -3.00 -19.55
N HIS A 71 6.83 -2.92 -20.87
CA HIS A 71 6.61 -1.67 -21.61
C HIS A 71 5.25 -1.70 -22.31
N VAL A 72 4.38 -0.75 -21.97
CA VAL A 72 3.06 -0.57 -22.60
C VAL A 72 2.98 0.87 -23.08
N ASP A 73 2.77 1.09 -24.38
CA ASP A 73 2.69 2.44 -24.99
C ASP A 73 3.83 3.39 -24.56
N LYS A 74 5.07 2.88 -24.56
CA LYS A 74 6.29 3.61 -24.13
C LYS A 74 6.33 3.97 -22.63
N ILE A 75 5.44 3.40 -21.82
CA ILE A 75 5.43 3.53 -20.36
C ILE A 75 6.03 2.26 -19.75
N ALA A 76 7.00 2.42 -18.86
CA ALA A 76 7.53 1.33 -18.06
C ALA A 76 6.64 1.08 -16.84
N LEU A 77 6.18 -0.17 -16.71
CA LEU A 77 5.42 -0.68 -15.58
C LEU A 77 6.20 -1.82 -14.93
N VAL A 78 6.22 -1.85 -13.61
CA VAL A 78 6.90 -2.87 -12.80
C VAL A 78 5.85 -3.78 -12.16
N ASP A 79 5.94 -5.08 -12.40
CA ASP A 79 5.11 -6.10 -11.76
C ASP A 79 5.57 -6.35 -10.32
N LEU A 80 4.75 -5.97 -9.35
CA LEU A 80 5.10 -6.09 -7.94
C LEU A 80 5.18 -7.55 -7.46
N GLU A 81 4.43 -8.46 -8.08
CA GLU A 81 4.44 -9.87 -7.69
C GLU A 81 5.78 -10.52 -8.02
N GLN A 82 6.38 -10.18 -9.16
CA GLN A 82 7.71 -10.64 -9.54
C GLN A 82 8.81 -10.04 -8.66
N ILE A 83 8.69 -8.76 -8.28
CA ILE A 83 9.59 -8.13 -7.30
C ILE A 83 9.57 -8.91 -5.98
N GLU A 84 8.39 -9.17 -5.43
CA GLU A 84 8.25 -9.89 -4.16
C GLU A 84 8.84 -11.30 -4.25
N LYS A 85 8.55 -12.02 -5.34
CA LYS A 85 9.10 -13.35 -5.58
C LYS A 85 10.63 -13.33 -5.63
N TYR A 86 11.21 -12.36 -6.36
CA TYR A 86 12.66 -12.18 -6.44
C TYR A 86 13.28 -11.88 -5.07
N ILE A 87 12.67 -11.00 -4.28
CA ILE A 87 13.15 -10.67 -2.92
C ILE A 87 13.13 -11.93 -2.04
N ARG A 88 12.04 -12.70 -2.04
CA ARG A 88 11.92 -13.91 -1.22
C ARG A 88 12.99 -14.95 -1.58
N LEU A 89 13.22 -15.21 -2.87
CA LEU A 89 14.20 -16.19 -3.33
C LEU A 89 15.66 -15.81 -3.04
N ASN A 90 15.99 -14.52 -3.09
CA ASN A 90 17.37 -14.03 -2.86
C ASN A 90 17.68 -13.71 -1.40
N ASN A 91 16.70 -13.85 -0.49
CA ASN A 91 16.87 -13.66 0.96
C ASN A 91 16.45 -14.91 1.76
N SER A 92 16.37 -16.08 1.11
CA SER A 92 16.14 -17.39 1.75
C SER A 92 17.45 -18.16 1.93
#